data_AF-A0A1K1UJL7-F1
#
_entry.id   AF-A0A1K1UJL7-F1
#
_cell.length_a   1.000
_cell.length_b   1.000
_cell.length_c   1.000
_cell.angle_alpha   90.00
_cell.angle_beta   90.00
_cell.angle_gamma   90.00
#
_symmetry.space_group_name_H-M   'P 1'
#
loop_
_entity.id
_entity.type
_entity.pdbx_description
1 polymer ?
#
loop_
_entity_poly.entity_id
_entity_poly.type
_entity_poly.pdbx_seq_one_letter_code
_entity_poly.pdbx_strand_id
1 'polypeptide(L)' 'MALSDTTVWQTRITGNDYTIGDTDGLALNVTARGGKIWRFRYYWVGVQKRMSLGSYGSYQRRS' A
#
# COMPACT_ATOMS: atom_id res chain seq x y z
N MET A 1 10.99 6.04 4.47
CA MET A 1 12.03 5.01 4.20
C MET A 1 11.45 4.12 3.12
N ALA A 2 12.22 3.79 2.09
CA ALA A 2 11.71 2.97 1.00
C ALA A 2 11.36 1.56 1.51
N LEU A 3 10.17 1.06 1.20
CA LEU A 3 9.79 -0.32 1.52
C LEU A 3 10.46 -1.29 0.54
N SER A 4 11.08 -2.34 1.08
CA SER A 4 11.57 -3.46 0.27
C SER A 4 10.46 -4.48 0.02
N ASP A 5 10.57 -5.24 -1.07
CA ASP A 5 9.64 -6.34 -1.35
C ASP A 5 9.57 -7.34 -0.19
N THR A 6 10.71 -7.68 0.42
CA THR A 6 10.76 -8.56 1.59
C THR A 6 9.97 -7.99 2.76
N THR A 7 10.11 -6.69 3.04
CA THR A 7 9.35 -6.02 4.09
C THR A 7 7.86 -6.07 3.81
N VAL A 8 7.44 -5.75 2.57
CA VAL A 8 6.04 -5.80 2.13
C VAL A 8 5.47 -7.21 2.26
N TRP A 9 6.23 -8.23 1.88
CA TRP A 9 5.83 -9.63 1.98
C TRP A 9 5.67 -10.08 3.44
N GLN A 10 6.59 -9.71 4.33
CA GLN A 10 6.60 -10.08 5.75
C GLN A 10 5.59 -9.30 6.63
N THR A 11 4.86 -8.32 6.07
CA THR A 11 3.87 -7.55 6.84
C THR A 11 2.80 -8.47 7.46
N ARG A 12 2.57 -8.30 8.77
CA ARG A 12 1.69 -9.16 9.57
C ARG A 12 0.24 -8.68 9.54
N ILE A 13 -0.69 -9.62 9.52
CA ILE A 13 -2.11 -9.32 9.73
C ILE A 13 -2.32 -9.03 11.21
N THR A 14 -2.90 -7.89 11.55
CA THR A 14 -3.12 -7.45 12.93
C THR A 14 -4.58 -7.53 13.37
N GLY A 15 -5.50 -7.94 12.48
CA GLY A 15 -6.94 -7.90 12.70
C GLY A 15 -7.57 -6.51 12.54
N ASN A 16 -6.76 -5.47 12.31
CA ASN A 16 -7.20 -4.11 12.00
C ASN A 16 -6.51 -3.60 10.73
N ASP A 17 -7.14 -2.65 10.04
CA ASP A 17 -6.51 -1.96 8.92
C ASP A 17 -5.37 -1.06 9.43
N TYR A 18 -4.22 -1.12 8.78
CA TYR A 18 -3.09 -0.23 9.09
C TYR A 18 -2.32 0.17 7.83
N THR A 19 -1.46 1.18 7.97
CA THR A 19 -0.70 1.75 6.84
C THR A 19 0.78 1.79 7.20
N ILE A 20 1.61 1.36 6.26
CA ILE A 20 3.06 1.45 6.35
C ILE A 20 3.52 2.49 5.32
N GLY A 21 4.16 3.55 5.80
CA GLY A 21 4.65 4.62 4.94
C GLY A 21 5.83 4.16 4.10
N ASP A 22 5.83 4.56 2.83
CA ASP A 22 6.94 4.43 1.91
C ASP A 22 7.55 5.82 1.62
N THR A 23 8.04 6.09 0.40
CA THR A 23 8.53 7.42 -0.03
C THR A 23 7.48 8.22 -0.81
N ASP A 24 7.65 9.54 -0.84
CA ASP A 24 6.92 10.45 -1.74
C ASP A 24 5.39 10.39 -1.68
N GLY A 25 4.83 10.00 -0.53
CA GLY A 25 3.39 9.87 -0.34
C GLY A 25 2.82 8.51 -0.77
N LEU A 26 3.66 7.58 -1.24
CA LEU A 26 3.31 6.18 -1.38
C LEU A 26 3.24 5.52 0.00
N ALA A 27 2.30 4.59 0.17
CA ALA A 27 2.17 3.79 1.36
C ALA A 27 1.47 2.46 1.05
N LEU A 28 1.82 1.42 1.80
CA LEU A 28 1.13 0.14 1.75
C LEU A 28 0.01 0.13 2.78
N ASN A 29 -1.23 -0.06 2.36
CA ASN A 29 -2.34 -0.33 3.26
C ASN A 29 -2.54 -1.84 3.39
N VAL A 30 -2.42 -2.34 4.61
CA VAL A 30 -2.70 -3.73 4.96
C VAL A 30 -4.07 -3.78 5.62
N THR A 31 -4.99 -4.55 5.05
CA THR A 31 -6.35 -4.70 5.58
C THR A 31 -6.36 -5.70 6.73
N ALA A 32 -7.39 -5.63 7.56
CA ALA A 32 -7.64 -6.59 8.63
C ALA A 32 -7.67 -8.06 8.16
N ARG A 33 -7.98 -8.30 6.87
CA ARG A 33 -8.01 -9.62 6.23
C ARG A 33 -6.71 -9.99 5.50
N GLY A 34 -5.68 -9.15 5.58
CA GLY A 34 -4.38 -9.38 4.95
C GLY A 34 -4.27 -8.97 3.48
N GLY A 35 -5.25 -8.26 2.95
CA GLY A 35 -5.11 -7.60 1.65
C GLY A 35 -4.06 -6.49 1.74
N LYS A 36 -3.19 -6.39 0.73
CA LYS A 36 -2.13 -5.38 0.68
C LYS A 36 -2.36 -4.50 -0.54
N ILE A 37 -2.64 -3.22 -0.34
CA ILE A 37 -3.03 -2.28 -1.40
C ILE A 37 -2.09 -1.08 -1.38
N TRP A 38 -1.50 -0.77 -2.52
CA TRP A 38 -0.70 0.44 -2.67
C TRP A 38 -1.62 1.67 -2.73
N ARG A 39 -1.35 2.65 -1.87
CA ARG A 39 -2.06 3.92 -1.81
C ARG A 39 -1.09 5.06 -2.00
N PHE A 40 -1.45 5.99 -2.87
CA PHE A 40 -0.65 7.19 -3.13
C PHE A 40 -1.42 8.42 -2.67
N ARG A 41 -0.79 9.20 -1.79
CA ARG A 41 -1.26 10.52 -1.35
C ARG A 41 -0.73 11.58 -2.31
N TYR A 42 -1.63 12.43 -2.79
CA TYR A 42 -1.29 13.56 -3.65
C TYR A 42 -2.09 14.79 -3.25
N TYR A 43 -1.77 15.94 -3.85
CA TYR A 43 -2.55 17.16 -3.69
C TYR A 43 -3.12 17.57 -5.04
N TRP A 44 -4.37 17.99 -5.05
CA TRP A 44 -5.04 18.58 -6.20
C TRP A 44 -5.66 19.90 -5.79
N VAL A 45 -5.20 21.01 -6.39
CA VAL A 45 -5.65 22.38 -6.05
C VAL A 45 -5.60 22.63 -4.53
N GLY A 46 -4.47 22.28 -3.91
CA GLY A 46 -4.25 22.44 -2.46
C GLY A 46 -4.99 21.42 -1.57
N VAL A 47 -5.84 20.55 -2.12
CA VAL A 47 -6.59 19.55 -1.35
C VAL A 47 -5.87 18.21 -1.38
N GLN A 48 -5.62 17.64 -0.20
CA GLN A 48 -5.06 16.29 -0.10
C GLN A 48 -6.07 15.25 -0.61
N LYS A 49 -5.61 14.38 -1.49
CA LYS A 49 -6.36 13.27 -2.09
C LYS A 49 -5.57 11.98 -1.97
N ARG A 50 -6.23 10.86 -2.26
CA ARG A 50 -5.63 9.53 -2.23
C ARG A 50 -6.16 8.67 -3.38
N MET A 51 -5.26 7.95 -4.04
CA MET A 51 -5.60 6.97 -5.06
C MET A 51 -5.08 5.58 -4.68
N SER A 52 -5.76 4.53 -5.16
CA SER A 52 -5.30 3.15 -5.04
C SER A 52 -4.57 2.77 -6.32
N LEU A 53 -3.34 2.26 -6.20
CA LEU A 53 -2.49 1.85 -7.33
C LEU A 53 -2.64 0.36 -7.69
N GLY A 54 -3.33 -0.41 -6.84
CA GLY A 54 -3.55 -1.84 -7.06
C GLY A 54 -3.18 -2.67 -5.83
N SER A 55 -3.51 -3.96 -5.90
CA SER A 55 -3.14 -4.90 -4.84
C SER A 55 -1.72 -5.41 -5.07
N TYR A 56 -0.93 -5.53 -4.01
CA TYR A 56 0.35 -6.20 -4.08
C TYR A 56 0.14 -7.67 -4.50
N GLY A 57 0.92 -8.16 -5.46
CA GLY A 57 0.80 -9.53 -6.00
C GLY A 57 -0.27 -9.73 -7.08
N SER A 58 -1.08 -8.72 -7.44
CA SER A 58 -2.09 -8.89 -8.50
C SER A 58 -1.51 -8.98 -9.91
N TYR A 59 -0.24 -8.61 -10.09
CA TYR A 59 0.45 -8.63 -11.39
C TYR A 59 1.05 -9.99 -11.76
N GLN A 60 0.88 -11.04 -10.95
CA GLN A 60 1.49 -12.36 -11.16
C GLN A 60 0.62 -13.39 -11.90
N ARG A 61 -0.46 -12.96 -12.56
CA ARG A 61 -1.20 -13.84 -13.50
C ARG A 61 -1.18 -13.24 -14.89
N ARG A 62 -0.33 -13.78 -15.77
CA ARG A 62 -0.66 -14.05 -17.18
C ARG A 62 0.40 -14.98 -17.80
N SER A 63 -0.15 -16.07 -18.37
CA SER A 63 0.39 -17.11 -19.26
C SER A 63 1.63 -17.88 -18.80
#